data_AF-A0A925DUQ2-F1
#
_entry.id   AF-A0A925DUQ2-F1
#
_cell.length_a   1.000
_cell.length_b   1.000
_cell.length_c   1.000
_cell.angle_alpha   90.00
_cell.angle_beta   90.00
_cell.angle_gamma   90.00
#
_symmetry.space_group_name_H-M   'P 1'
#
loop_
_entity.id
_entity.type
_entity.pdbx_description
1 polymer ?
#
loop_
_entity_poly.entity_id
_entity_poly.type
_entity_poly.pdbx_seq_one_letter_code
_entity_poly.pdbx_strand_id
1 'polypeptide(L)'
;MKKLKFIAPLIAAFFLFSCKPSAKEALTYSDAVVHEQAAIQEKENNFITEARDGDTVKMKAALDAFLLQIKTSTAIVSTMEQFDKNGAFKADALKFFEVYKSIAENEYKQILGYYSGEYTEENAAKSTELGDAAATKRQTAFEKFSTIQQAFAKEYKFEIKEN
;
A
#
# COMPACT_ATOMS: atom_id res chain seq x y z
N MET A 1 -20.47 -74.11 8.46
CA MET A 1 -19.81 -73.10 7.58
C MET A 1 -20.79 -71.98 7.26
N LYS A 2 -20.69 -70.81 7.90
CA LYS A 2 -21.32 -69.56 7.43
C LYS A 2 -20.31 -68.44 7.61
N LYS A 3 -19.78 -67.94 6.50
CA LYS A 3 -18.67 -66.98 6.46
C LYS A 3 -19.19 -65.57 6.79
N LEU A 4 -18.55 -64.96 7.79
CA LEU A 4 -18.60 -63.54 8.11
C LEU A 4 -18.08 -62.74 6.90
N LYS A 5 -18.79 -61.70 6.45
CA LYS A 5 -18.20 -60.64 5.61
C LYS A 5 -18.63 -59.28 6.17
N PHE A 6 -17.76 -58.74 7.00
CA PHE A 6 -17.70 -57.34 7.40
C PHE A 6 -17.57 -56.47 6.14
N ILE A 7 -18.53 -55.58 5.90
CA ILE A 7 -18.42 -54.48 4.94
C ILE A 7 -17.86 -53.30 5.73
N ALA A 8 -16.54 -53.09 5.66
CA ALA A 8 -15.90 -51.90 6.22
C ALA A 8 -16.00 -50.74 5.21
N PRO A 9 -16.31 -49.51 5.66
CA PRO A 9 -16.54 -48.37 4.78
C PRO A 9 -15.21 -47.82 4.25
N LEU A 10 -15.12 -47.64 2.93
CA LEU A 10 -14.00 -46.98 2.26
C LEU A 10 -14.13 -45.45 2.48
N ILE A 11 -13.87 -44.99 3.71
CA ILE A 11 -13.69 -43.57 4.00
C ILE A 11 -12.34 -43.18 3.42
N ALA A 12 -12.35 -42.80 2.14
CA ALA A 12 -11.23 -42.13 1.50
C ALA A 12 -11.01 -40.81 2.25
N ALA A 13 -10.05 -40.83 3.17
CA ALA A 13 -9.51 -39.66 3.79
C ALA A 13 -8.93 -38.76 2.69
N PHE A 14 -9.76 -37.83 2.21
CA PHE A 14 -9.33 -36.59 1.59
C PHE A 14 -8.52 -35.84 2.64
N PHE A 15 -7.25 -36.23 2.80
CA PHE A 15 -6.23 -35.36 3.36
C PHE A 15 -6.09 -34.21 2.37
N LEU A 16 -6.98 -33.22 2.52
CA LEU A 16 -6.78 -31.87 2.01
C LEU A 16 -5.54 -31.36 2.74
N PHE A 17 -4.36 -31.68 2.19
CA PHE A 17 -3.13 -31.00 2.51
C PHE A 17 -3.39 -29.54 2.17
N SER A 18 -3.80 -28.78 3.19
CA SER A 18 -3.78 -27.33 3.14
C SER A 18 -2.32 -26.94 3.02
N CYS A 19 -1.78 -26.98 1.80
CA CYS A 19 -0.47 -26.44 1.46
C CYS A 19 -0.51 -24.98 1.87
N LYS A 20 0.06 -24.67 3.03
CA LYS A 20 0.29 -23.28 3.41
C LYS A 20 1.33 -22.73 2.45
N PRO A 21 1.16 -21.49 1.96
CA PRO A 21 2.20 -20.82 1.19
C PRO A 21 3.54 -20.85 1.93
N SER A 22 4.61 -21.01 1.18
CA SER A 22 5.98 -21.00 1.71
C SER A 22 6.43 -19.59 2.09
N ALA A 23 7.45 -19.50 2.96
CA ALA A 23 8.09 -18.23 3.32
C ALA A 23 8.60 -17.45 2.09
N LYS A 24 9.08 -18.17 1.07
CA LYS A 24 9.57 -17.57 -0.19
C LYS A 24 8.44 -16.94 -1.01
N GLU A 25 7.31 -17.62 -1.11
CA GLU A 25 6.12 -17.09 -1.79
C GLU A 25 5.59 -15.86 -1.04
N ALA A 26 5.57 -15.90 0.30
CA ALA A 26 5.12 -14.77 1.12
C ALA A 26 6.02 -13.55 0.98
N LEU A 27 7.35 -13.76 1.01
CA LEU A 27 8.31 -12.70 0.76
C LEU A 27 8.11 -12.09 -0.63
N THR A 28 7.96 -12.93 -1.67
CA THR A 28 7.74 -12.46 -3.05
C THR A 28 6.45 -11.63 -3.16
N TYR A 29 5.39 -12.06 -2.48
CA TYR A 29 4.13 -11.33 -2.42
C TYR A 29 4.27 -9.98 -1.72
N SER A 30 4.95 -9.97 -0.57
CA SER A 30 5.24 -8.75 0.20
C SER A 30 6.08 -7.77 -0.63
N ASP A 31 7.14 -8.25 -1.28
CA ASP A 31 8.04 -7.45 -2.11
C ASP A 31 7.30 -6.80 -3.27
N ALA A 32 6.34 -7.51 -3.90
CA ALA A 32 5.52 -6.93 -4.96
C ALA A 32 4.67 -5.75 -4.45
N VAL A 33 4.09 -5.85 -3.26
CA VAL A 33 3.32 -4.74 -2.65
C VAL A 33 4.23 -3.58 -2.25
N VAL A 34 5.39 -3.88 -1.64
CA VAL A 34 6.37 -2.86 -1.24
C VAL A 34 6.97 -2.14 -2.45
N HIS A 35 7.16 -2.84 -3.57
CA HIS A 35 7.57 -2.24 -4.83
C HIS A 35 6.59 -1.16 -5.30
N GLU A 36 5.29 -1.49 -5.29
CA GLU A 36 4.24 -0.53 -5.65
C GLU A 36 4.17 0.65 -4.68
N GLN A 37 4.35 0.42 -3.37
CA GLN A 37 4.47 1.50 -2.38
C GLN A 37 5.66 2.42 -2.70
N ALA A 38 6.83 1.86 -2.98
CA ALA A 38 8.03 2.63 -3.27
C ALA A 38 7.85 3.51 -4.51
N ALA A 39 7.19 2.99 -5.55
CA ALA A 39 6.86 3.76 -6.75
C ALA A 39 5.94 4.96 -6.44
N ILE A 40 4.91 4.76 -5.60
CA ILE A 40 4.05 5.85 -5.11
C ILE A 40 4.88 6.92 -4.38
N GLN A 41 5.74 6.48 -3.44
CA GLN A 41 6.56 7.38 -2.62
C GLN A 41 7.58 8.17 -3.47
N GLU A 42 8.15 7.57 -4.51
CA GLU A 42 9.03 8.28 -5.45
C GLU A 42 8.32 9.46 -6.10
N LYS A 43 7.08 9.26 -6.59
CA LYS A 43 6.30 10.34 -7.22
C LYS A 43 5.82 11.38 -6.22
N GLU A 44 5.52 10.97 -4.98
CA GLU A 44 5.25 11.91 -3.90
C GLU A 44 6.44 12.83 -3.62
N ASN A 45 7.63 12.25 -3.48
CA ASN A 45 8.86 12.99 -3.22
C ASN A 45 9.16 13.98 -4.35
N ASN A 46 8.86 13.61 -5.60
CA ASN A 46 8.95 14.51 -6.74
C ASN A 46 8.01 15.71 -6.58
N PHE A 47 6.73 15.50 -6.23
CA PHE A 47 5.81 16.61 -5.95
C PHE A 47 6.33 17.53 -4.84
N ILE A 48 6.81 16.97 -3.73
CA ILE A 48 7.37 17.75 -2.61
C ILE A 48 8.58 18.58 -3.06
N THR A 49 9.40 18.03 -3.96
CA THR A 49 10.58 18.73 -4.51
C THR A 49 10.15 19.91 -5.37
N GLU A 50 9.26 19.68 -6.33
CA GLU A 50 8.75 20.76 -7.20
C GLU A 50 8.01 21.84 -6.41
N ALA A 51 7.33 21.47 -5.30
CA ALA A 51 6.67 22.43 -4.42
C ALA A 51 7.66 23.38 -3.71
N ARG A 52 8.89 22.92 -3.44
CA ARG A 52 9.94 23.76 -2.86
C ARG A 52 10.51 24.74 -3.88
N ASP A 53 10.57 24.33 -5.14
CA ASP A 53 11.05 25.18 -6.25
C ASP A 53 10.01 26.23 -6.66
N GLY A 54 8.72 26.01 -6.34
CA GLY A 54 7.63 26.94 -6.58
C GLY A 54 7.19 27.06 -8.05
N ASP A 55 7.69 26.18 -8.93
CA ASP A 55 7.27 26.11 -10.32
C ASP A 55 5.92 25.38 -10.43
N THR A 56 4.84 26.17 -10.51
CA THR A 56 3.46 25.65 -10.51
C THR A 56 3.15 24.72 -11.67
N VAL A 57 3.81 24.88 -12.82
CA VAL A 57 3.65 23.99 -13.97
C VAL A 57 4.24 22.62 -13.65
N LYS A 58 5.45 22.59 -13.10
CA LYS A 58 6.09 21.33 -12.68
C LYS A 58 5.40 20.70 -11.49
N MET A 59 4.97 21.48 -10.49
CA MET A 59 4.18 21.00 -9.36
C MET A 59 2.91 20.31 -9.83
N LYS A 60 2.18 20.93 -10.76
CA LYS A 60 0.98 20.32 -11.33
C LYS A 60 1.29 19.01 -12.04
N ALA A 61 2.31 19.00 -12.90
CA ALA A 61 2.71 17.78 -13.60
C ALA A 61 3.13 16.66 -12.63
N ALA A 62 3.84 17.01 -11.56
CA ALA A 62 4.25 16.07 -10.51
C ALA A 62 3.04 15.53 -9.72
N LEU A 63 2.05 16.38 -9.39
CA LEU A 63 0.83 15.94 -8.72
C LEU A 63 0.00 14.99 -9.60
N ASP A 64 -0.14 15.31 -10.89
CA ASP A 64 -0.84 14.46 -11.85
C ASP A 64 -0.14 13.10 -11.99
N ALA A 65 1.19 13.09 -12.06
CA ALA A 65 2.00 11.86 -12.09
C ALA A 65 1.87 11.05 -10.80
N PHE A 66 1.83 11.70 -9.64
CA PHE A 66 1.61 11.05 -8.35
C PHE A 66 0.24 10.37 -8.26
N LEU A 67 -0.83 11.09 -8.64
CA LEU A 67 -2.18 10.53 -8.72
C LEU A 67 -2.27 9.35 -9.69
N LEU A 68 -1.62 9.44 -10.85
CA LEU A 68 -1.56 8.35 -11.82
C LEU A 68 -0.84 7.12 -11.26
N GLN A 69 0.28 7.32 -10.53
CA GLN A 69 1.01 6.22 -9.92
C GLN A 69 0.18 5.54 -8.82
N ILE A 70 -0.49 6.31 -7.95
CA ILE A 70 -1.41 5.76 -6.94
C ILE A 70 -2.48 4.89 -7.61
N LYS A 71 -3.11 5.38 -8.68
CA LYS A 71 -4.12 4.61 -9.43
C LYS A 71 -3.53 3.33 -10.02
N THR A 72 -2.35 3.41 -10.61
CA THR A 72 -1.65 2.28 -11.24
C THR A 72 -1.31 1.20 -10.21
N SER A 73 -0.65 1.58 -9.13
CA SER A 73 -0.26 0.70 -8.03
C SER A 73 -1.46 0.10 -7.31
N THR A 74 -2.53 0.88 -7.10
CA THR A 74 -3.81 0.37 -6.58
C THR A 74 -4.40 -0.68 -7.51
N ALA A 75 -4.41 -0.44 -8.82
CA ALA A 75 -4.90 -1.41 -9.79
C ALA A 75 -4.08 -2.70 -9.75
N ILE A 76 -2.74 -2.61 -9.79
CA ILE A 76 -1.83 -3.76 -9.71
C ILE A 76 -2.12 -4.58 -8.45
N VAL A 77 -2.06 -3.97 -7.27
CA VAL A 77 -2.29 -4.67 -5.99
C VAL A 77 -3.71 -5.22 -5.90
N SER A 78 -4.71 -4.51 -6.41
CA SER A 78 -6.10 -4.99 -6.43
C SER A 78 -6.31 -6.23 -7.31
N THR A 79 -5.45 -6.44 -8.32
CA THR A 79 -5.50 -7.61 -9.21
C THR A 79 -4.64 -8.78 -8.72
N MET A 80 -3.74 -8.57 -7.76
CA MET A 80 -2.99 -9.67 -7.14
C MET A 80 -3.95 -10.69 -6.52
N GLU A 81 -3.65 -11.98 -6.64
CA GLU A 81 -4.42 -13.03 -5.96
C GLU A 81 -4.37 -12.83 -4.44
N GLN A 82 -5.37 -13.35 -3.73
CA GLN A 82 -5.27 -13.40 -2.28
C GLN A 82 -4.15 -14.37 -1.90
N PHE A 83 -3.21 -13.92 -1.08
CA PHE A 83 -2.09 -14.76 -0.67
C PHE A 83 -2.55 -15.93 0.22
N ASP A 84 -3.49 -15.65 1.12
CA ASP A 84 -4.10 -16.62 2.01
C ASP A 84 -5.62 -16.48 2.02
N LYS A 85 -6.28 -17.24 2.89
CA LYS A 85 -7.75 -17.26 2.96
C LYS A 85 -8.37 -15.94 3.45
N ASN A 86 -7.62 -15.08 4.13
CA ASN A 86 -8.16 -13.84 4.69
C ASN A 86 -7.90 -12.63 3.79
N GLY A 87 -6.86 -12.66 2.94
CA GLY A 87 -6.52 -11.56 2.04
C GLY A 87 -6.22 -10.23 2.75
N ALA A 88 -5.96 -10.26 4.05
CA ALA A 88 -5.86 -9.09 4.91
C ALA A 88 -4.67 -8.21 4.53
N PHE A 89 -3.51 -8.82 4.26
CA PHE A 89 -2.31 -8.08 3.87
C PHE A 89 -2.55 -7.20 2.63
N LYS A 90 -3.17 -7.75 1.59
CA LYS A 90 -3.59 -7.01 0.39
C LYS A 90 -4.59 -5.91 0.72
N ALA A 91 -5.61 -6.23 1.51
CA ALA A 91 -6.66 -5.27 1.88
C ALA A 91 -6.08 -4.07 2.64
N ASP A 92 -5.14 -4.32 3.55
CA ASP A 92 -4.50 -3.27 4.34
C ASP A 92 -3.49 -2.45 3.53
N ALA A 93 -2.79 -3.06 2.57
CA ALA A 93 -1.98 -2.31 1.60
C ALA A 93 -2.83 -1.34 0.77
N LEU A 94 -4.00 -1.78 0.30
CA LEU A 94 -4.92 -0.91 -0.45
C LEU A 94 -5.47 0.24 0.42
N LYS A 95 -5.73 0.00 1.71
CA LYS A 95 -6.08 1.08 2.65
C LYS A 95 -4.94 2.08 2.80
N PHE A 96 -3.70 1.61 2.82
CA PHE A 96 -2.54 2.50 2.89
C PHE A 96 -2.43 3.37 1.62
N PHE A 97 -2.65 2.79 0.43
CA PHE A 97 -2.64 3.54 -0.83
C PHE A 97 -3.77 4.58 -0.90
N GLU A 98 -4.94 4.30 -0.30
CA GLU A 98 -6.02 5.29 -0.20
C GLU A 98 -5.63 6.50 0.66
N VAL A 99 -4.74 6.35 1.65
CA VAL A 99 -4.23 7.50 2.41
C VAL A 99 -3.38 8.41 1.50
N TYR A 100 -2.49 7.84 0.68
CA TYR A 100 -1.74 8.64 -0.31
C TYR A 100 -2.67 9.37 -1.27
N LYS A 101 -3.72 8.69 -1.75
CA LYS A 101 -4.75 9.32 -2.59
C LYS A 101 -5.44 10.47 -1.89
N SER A 102 -5.87 10.27 -0.65
CA SER A 102 -6.52 11.31 0.16
C SER A 102 -5.60 12.52 0.33
N ILE A 103 -4.31 12.32 0.59
CA ILE A 103 -3.32 13.40 0.69
C ILE A 103 -3.19 14.17 -0.63
N ALA A 104 -3.09 13.45 -1.75
CA ALA A 104 -2.93 14.03 -3.07
C ALA A 104 -4.17 14.86 -3.49
N GLU A 105 -5.37 14.30 -3.28
CA GLU A 105 -6.63 14.91 -3.70
C GLU A 105 -7.07 16.09 -2.82
N ASN A 106 -6.60 16.16 -1.58
CA ASN A 106 -6.97 17.20 -0.62
C ASN A 106 -5.81 18.16 -0.36
N GLU A 107 -4.83 17.79 0.47
CA GLU A 107 -3.76 18.68 0.92
C GLU A 107 -2.92 19.21 -0.24
N TYR A 108 -2.36 18.31 -1.06
CA TYR A 108 -1.44 18.71 -2.14
C TYR A 108 -2.13 19.52 -3.25
N LYS A 109 -3.39 19.20 -3.56
CA LYS A 109 -4.19 19.99 -4.49
C LYS A 109 -4.43 21.42 -3.99
N GLN A 110 -4.68 21.60 -2.69
CA GLN A 110 -4.84 22.92 -2.08
C GLN A 110 -3.52 23.69 -2.04
N ILE A 111 -2.40 23.03 -1.70
CA ILE A 111 -1.06 23.64 -1.76
C ILE A 111 -0.78 24.15 -3.18
N LEU A 112 -1.02 23.34 -4.22
CA LEU A 112 -0.87 23.79 -5.60
C LEU A 112 -1.75 25.00 -5.92
N GLY A 113 -2.97 25.04 -5.39
CA GLY A 113 -3.87 26.19 -5.51
C GLY A 113 -3.28 27.48 -4.93
N TYR A 114 -2.64 27.41 -3.76
CA TYR A 114 -1.99 28.58 -3.14
C TYR A 114 -0.77 29.07 -3.93
N TYR A 115 0.03 28.17 -4.49
CA TYR A 115 1.19 28.53 -5.31
C TYR A 115 0.80 29.08 -6.68
N SER A 116 -0.35 28.68 -7.22
CA SER A 116 -0.85 29.16 -8.52
C SER A 116 -1.50 30.54 -8.46
N GLY A 117 -1.77 31.07 -7.27
CA GLY A 117 -2.38 32.38 -7.04
C GLY A 117 -1.37 33.48 -6.73
N GLU A 118 -1.87 34.64 -6.31
CA GLU A 118 -1.02 35.69 -5.75
C GLU A 118 -0.38 35.22 -4.44
N TYR A 119 0.93 35.46 -4.32
CA TYR A 119 1.64 35.18 -3.09
C TYR A 119 1.13 36.09 -1.96
N THR A 120 0.71 35.47 -0.86
CA THR A 120 0.39 36.15 0.39
C THR A 120 0.99 35.35 1.56
N GLU A 121 1.33 36.03 2.65
CA GLU A 121 1.81 35.37 3.88
C GLU A 121 0.77 34.37 4.43
N GLU A 122 -0.51 34.68 4.27
CA GLU A 122 -1.62 33.78 4.64
C GLU A 122 -1.60 32.48 3.83
N ASN A 123 -1.44 32.57 2.51
CA ASN A 123 -1.35 31.40 1.62
C ASN A 123 -0.11 30.55 1.93
N ALA A 124 1.02 31.19 2.27
CA ALA A 124 2.23 30.50 2.69
C ALA A 124 2.04 29.74 4.02
N ALA A 125 1.38 30.37 5.01
CA ALA A 125 1.07 29.74 6.29
C ALA A 125 0.12 28.54 6.11
N LYS A 126 -0.95 28.70 5.33
CA LYS A 126 -1.89 27.60 5.00
C LYS A 126 -1.22 26.45 4.25
N SER A 127 -0.29 26.76 3.34
CA SER A 127 0.48 25.73 2.63
C SER A 127 1.34 24.91 3.59
N THR A 128 1.99 25.56 4.55
CA THR A 128 2.77 24.90 5.60
C THR A 128 1.89 23.99 6.45
N GLU A 129 0.74 24.48 6.93
CA GLU A 129 -0.20 23.69 7.74
C GLU A 129 -0.68 22.42 7.01
N LEU A 130 -1.03 22.54 5.73
CA LEU A 130 -1.42 21.40 4.90
C LEU A 130 -0.27 20.40 4.71
N GLY A 131 0.96 20.90 4.56
CA GLY A 131 2.16 20.06 4.47
C GLY A 131 2.37 19.24 5.74
N ASP A 132 2.23 19.85 6.91
CA ASP A 132 2.34 19.17 8.21
C ASP A 132 1.21 18.15 8.43
N ALA A 133 -0.01 18.50 8.02
CA ALA A 133 -1.16 17.59 8.06
C ALA A 133 -0.94 16.36 7.15
N ALA A 134 -0.46 16.57 5.92
CA ALA A 134 -0.11 15.50 4.99
C ALA A 134 0.98 14.59 5.57
N ALA A 135 2.06 15.16 6.12
CA ALA A 135 3.14 14.42 6.75
C ALA A 135 2.65 13.56 7.92
N THR A 136 1.79 14.11 8.78
CA THR A 136 1.20 13.41 9.92
C THR A 136 0.32 12.25 9.49
N LYS A 137 -0.54 12.46 8.48
CA LYS A 137 -1.40 11.40 7.92
C LYS A 137 -0.57 10.26 7.34
N ARG A 138 0.46 10.60 6.55
CA ARG A 138 1.36 9.62 5.94
C ARG A 138 2.10 8.81 7.00
N GLN A 139 2.69 9.48 8.01
CA GLN A 139 3.42 8.80 9.08
C GLN A 139 2.52 7.82 9.84
N THR A 140 1.32 8.27 10.24
CA THR A 140 0.33 7.43 10.93
C THR A 140 -0.04 6.19 10.10
N ALA A 141 -0.20 6.35 8.80
CA ALA A 141 -0.58 5.26 7.91
C ALA A 141 0.60 4.31 7.64
N PHE A 142 1.83 4.84 7.54
CA PHE A 142 3.05 4.05 7.42
C PHE A 142 3.30 3.19 8.66
N GLU A 143 3.14 3.72 9.87
CA GLU A 143 3.30 2.95 11.11
C GLU A 143 2.33 1.78 11.19
N LYS A 144 1.07 2.01 10.80
CA LYS A 144 0.05 0.95 10.72
C LYS A 144 0.45 -0.11 9.70
N PHE A 145 0.85 0.31 8.49
CA PHE A 145 1.23 -0.64 7.44
C PHE A 145 2.51 -1.41 7.78
N SER A 146 3.50 -0.77 8.40
CA SER A 146 4.73 -1.41 8.90
C SER A 146 4.42 -2.49 9.94
N THR A 147 3.50 -2.23 10.87
CA THR A 147 3.02 -3.23 11.83
C THR A 147 2.41 -4.45 11.12
N ILE A 148 1.65 -4.22 10.05
CA ILE A 148 1.02 -5.28 9.24
C ILE A 148 2.08 -6.08 8.46
N GLN A 149 3.08 -5.41 7.86
CA GLN A 149 4.20 -6.09 7.22
C GLN A 149 4.97 -6.97 8.20
N GLN A 150 5.27 -6.46 9.40
CA GLN A 150 5.96 -7.23 10.44
C GLN A 150 5.14 -8.44 10.89
N ALA A 151 3.82 -8.28 11.06
CA ALA A 151 2.92 -9.38 11.40
C ALA A 151 2.90 -10.46 10.31
N PHE A 152 2.81 -10.05 9.03
CA PHE A 152 2.85 -10.94 7.88
C PHE A 152 4.20 -11.67 7.77
N ALA A 153 5.31 -10.96 7.94
CA ALA A 153 6.65 -11.54 7.97
C ALA A 153 6.81 -12.59 9.08
N LYS A 154 6.30 -12.30 10.28
CA LYS A 154 6.29 -13.24 11.41
C LYS A 154 5.42 -14.47 11.14
N GLU A 155 4.23 -14.29 10.56
CA GLU A 155 3.30 -15.37 10.25
C GLU A 155 3.91 -16.37 9.26
N TYR A 156 4.57 -15.86 8.22
CA TYR A 156 5.16 -16.67 7.15
C TYR A 156 6.66 -16.94 7.32
N LYS A 157 7.26 -16.50 8.44
CA LYS A 157 8.65 -16.78 8.84
C LYS A 157 9.69 -16.31 7.81
N PHE A 158 9.53 -15.09 7.30
CA PHE A 158 10.55 -14.42 6.51
C PHE A 158 11.04 -13.14 7.20
N GLU A 159 12.18 -12.63 6.75
CA GLU A 159 12.78 -11.38 7.26
C GLU A 159 12.50 -10.23 6.30
N ILE A 160 12.10 -9.08 6.86
CA ILE A 160 12.00 -7.83 6.10
C ILE A 160 13.41 -7.24 6.02
N LYS A 161 13.87 -6.96 4.81
CA LYS A 161 15.10 -6.18 4.62
C LYS A 161 14.75 -4.70 4.73
N GLU A 162 15.51 -3.96 5.53
CA GLU A 162 15.43 -2.50 5.49
C GLU A 162 15.88 -2.03 4.11
N ASN A 163 15.05 -1.17 3.49
CA ASN A 163 15.34 -0.48 2.24
C ASN A 163 15.68 0.97 2.54
#